data_AF-A0A7V5FPN3-F1
#
_entry.id   AF-A0A7V5FPN3-F1
#
_cell.length_a   1.000
_cell.length_b   1.000
_cell.length_c   1.000
_cell.angle_alpha   90.00
_cell.angle_beta   90.00
_cell.angle_gamma   90.00
#
_symmetry.space_group_name_H-M   'P 1'
#
loop_
_entity.id
_entity.type
_entity.pdbx_description
1 polymer ?
#
loop_
_entity_poly.entity_id
_entity_poly.type
_entity_poly.pdbx_seq_one_letter_code
_entity_poly.pdbx_strand_id
1 'polypeptide(L)'
;MAQPGSRADRPSAGKETVTPLMQQYQDIKARYPGMILFFRLGDFYEMFGEDARKASRILDLVLTQRQGAPMCGVPHHAVNTYLKKLVKAGEKVAVCEQLEEPGQGKGIVRRDVVRVITPGTILEENLLEAKQNNYLTALFPDNDFKLFGIVSVDISTGEFRATETGKENVQQEI
;
A
#
# COMPACT_ATOMS: atom_id res chain seq x y z
N MET A 1 -9.55 -32.34 57.74
CA MET A 1 -9.48 -32.50 56.28
C MET A 1 -10.55 -31.62 55.65
N ALA A 2 -10.16 -30.48 55.09
CA ALA A 2 -11.04 -29.59 54.32
C ALA A 2 -10.35 -29.34 52.97
N GLN A 3 -11.08 -29.57 51.87
CA GLN A 3 -10.59 -29.49 50.50
C GLN A 3 -10.28 -28.02 50.11
N PRO A 4 -9.22 -27.75 49.32
CA PRO A 4 -8.95 -26.40 48.82
C PRO A 4 -9.82 -26.08 47.60
N GLY A 5 -10.52 -24.95 47.68
CA GLY A 5 -11.42 -24.43 46.65
C GLY A 5 -10.73 -24.18 45.31
N SER A 6 -11.44 -24.56 44.25
CA SER A 6 -11.07 -24.41 42.85
C SER A 6 -10.75 -22.96 42.49
N ARG A 7 -9.58 -22.74 41.89
CA ARG A 7 -9.25 -21.50 41.18
C ARG A 7 -10.29 -21.28 40.08
N ALA A 8 -10.98 -20.15 40.15
CA ALA A 8 -11.87 -19.70 39.09
C ALA A 8 -11.09 -19.58 37.77
N ASP A 9 -11.58 -20.27 36.75
CA ASP A 9 -11.15 -20.11 35.36
C ASP A 9 -11.26 -18.64 34.96
N ARG A 10 -10.14 -18.06 34.54
CA ARG A 10 -10.16 -16.80 33.78
C ARG A 10 -10.71 -17.15 32.40
N PRO A 11 -11.69 -16.41 31.85
CA PRO A 11 -12.12 -16.64 30.48
C PRO A 11 -10.94 -16.38 29.55
N SER A 12 -10.55 -17.42 28.79
CA SER A 12 -9.56 -17.34 27.72
C SER A 12 -9.99 -16.27 26.71
N ALA A 13 -9.09 -15.34 26.39
CA ALA A 13 -9.29 -14.36 25.33
C ALA A 13 -9.79 -15.06 24.06
N GLY A 14 -11.01 -14.75 23.65
CA GLY A 14 -11.65 -15.34 22.48
C GLY A 14 -10.80 -15.07 21.24
N LYS A 15 -10.54 -16.12 20.45
CA LYS A 15 -10.08 -15.97 19.07
C LYS A 15 -11.12 -15.10 18.35
N GLU A 16 -10.78 -13.86 18.04
CA GLU A 16 -11.57 -13.03 17.14
C GLU A 16 -11.73 -13.80 15.83
N THR A 17 -12.95 -14.23 15.52
CA THR A 17 -13.28 -14.87 14.25
C THR A 17 -13.08 -13.84 13.14
N VAL A 18 -11.92 -13.87 12.49
CA VAL A 18 -11.61 -13.03 11.33
C VAL A 18 -12.68 -13.28 10.27
N THR A 19 -13.39 -12.22 9.87
CA THR A 19 -14.45 -12.37 8.86
C THR A 19 -13.83 -12.73 7.49
N PRO A 20 -14.56 -13.41 6.60
CA PRO A 20 -14.03 -13.75 5.27
C PRO A 20 -13.48 -12.54 4.50
N LEU A 21 -14.07 -11.36 4.69
CA LEU A 21 -13.58 -10.09 4.15
C LEU A 21 -12.23 -9.69 4.71
N MET A 22 -12.09 -9.73 6.04
CA MET A 22 -10.82 -9.40 6.69
C MET A 22 -9.74 -10.43 6.38
N GLN A 23 -10.10 -11.70 6.21
CA GLN A 23 -9.14 -12.72 5.77
C GLN A 23 -8.63 -12.40 4.36
N GLN A 24 -9.54 -12.13 3.41
CA GLN A 24 -9.16 -11.72 2.06
C GLN A 24 -8.29 -10.44 2.07
N TYR A 25 -8.62 -9.46 2.90
CA TYR A 25 -7.79 -8.26 3.07
C TYR A 25 -6.37 -8.61 3.54
N GLN A 26 -6.23 -9.43 4.59
CA GLN A 26 -4.92 -9.81 5.14
C GLN A 26 -4.08 -10.62 4.15
N ASP A 27 -4.71 -11.55 3.42
CA ASP A 27 -4.04 -12.36 2.40
C ASP A 27 -3.49 -11.49 1.26
N ILE A 28 -4.27 -10.50 0.82
CA ILE A 28 -3.81 -9.53 -0.18
C ILE A 28 -2.71 -8.64 0.41
N LYS A 29 -2.90 -8.11 1.61
CA LYS A 29 -1.95 -7.24 2.29
C LYS A 29 -0.59 -7.90 2.50
N ALA A 30 -0.56 -9.20 2.82
CA ALA A 30 0.67 -9.96 3.01
C ALA A 30 1.56 -9.99 1.74
N ARG A 31 0.97 -9.90 0.54
CA ARG A 31 1.71 -9.82 -0.74
C ARG A 31 2.28 -8.43 -1.03
N TYR A 32 1.81 -7.39 -0.34
CA TYR A 32 2.23 -5.99 -0.54
C TYR A 32 2.72 -5.35 0.77
N PRO A 33 3.79 -5.91 1.38
CA PRO A 33 4.33 -5.41 2.63
C PRO A 33 4.83 -3.97 2.47
N GLY A 34 4.58 -3.14 3.49
CA GLY A 34 5.03 -1.74 3.51
C GLY A 34 4.28 -0.78 2.58
N MET A 35 3.27 -1.24 1.84
CA MET A 35 2.42 -0.39 0.98
C MET A 35 1.06 -0.19 1.61
N ILE A 36 0.45 0.99 1.51
CA ILE A 36 -0.95 1.19 1.91
C ILE A 36 -1.85 0.42 0.93
N LEU A 37 -2.74 -0.42 1.44
CA LEU A 37 -3.70 -1.17 0.62
C LEU A 37 -5.03 -0.42 0.53
N PHE A 38 -5.32 0.13 -0.65
CA PHE A 38 -6.65 0.64 -0.99
C PHE A 38 -7.52 -0.54 -1.39
N PHE A 39 -8.38 -0.99 -0.48
CA PHE A 39 -9.22 -2.16 -0.67
C PHE A 39 -10.64 -1.77 -1.10
N ARG A 40 -11.00 -2.07 -2.35
CA ARG A 40 -12.29 -1.69 -2.92
C ARG A 40 -13.45 -2.38 -2.22
N LEU A 41 -14.36 -1.59 -1.66
CA LEU A 41 -15.60 -2.06 -1.04
C LEU A 41 -16.76 -1.15 -1.45
N GLY A 42 -17.56 -1.62 -2.41
CA GLY A 42 -18.68 -0.82 -2.94
C GLY A 42 -18.12 0.46 -3.55
N ASP A 43 -18.61 1.62 -3.11
CA ASP A 43 -18.17 2.93 -3.62
C ASP A 43 -16.96 3.56 -2.91
N PHE A 44 -16.31 2.82 -2.01
CA PHE A 44 -15.14 3.29 -1.28
C PHE A 44 -13.90 2.43 -1.52
N TYR A 45 -12.73 3.03 -1.31
CA TYR A 45 -11.53 2.28 -0.94
C TYR A 45 -11.36 2.41 0.56
N GLU A 46 -11.39 1.28 1.25
CA GLU A 46 -11.17 1.21 2.69
C GLU A 46 -9.75 0.73 2.97
N MET A 47 -9.15 1.25 4.04
CA MET A 47 -7.88 0.78 4.58
C MET A 47 -8.12 0.37 6.03
N PHE A 48 -7.39 -0.63 6.50
CA PHE A 48 -7.57 -1.19 7.84
C PHE A 48 -6.27 -1.22 8.65
N GLY A 49 -6.40 -1.20 9.98
CA GLY A 49 -5.27 -1.33 10.90
C GLY A 49 -4.26 -0.19 10.76
N GLU A 50 -2.98 -0.55 10.62
CA GLU A 50 -1.89 0.44 10.51
C GLU A 50 -1.99 1.28 9.24
N ASP A 51 -2.47 0.72 8.13
CA ASP A 51 -2.70 1.48 6.90
C ASP A 51 -3.74 2.57 7.14
N ALA A 52 -4.82 2.26 7.87
CA ALA A 52 -5.84 3.24 8.24
C ALA A 52 -5.27 4.35 9.12
N ARG A 53 -4.46 4.00 10.14
CA ARG A 53 -3.83 4.99 11.03
C ARG A 53 -2.83 5.88 10.30
N LYS A 54 -2.13 5.35 9.31
CA LYS A 54 -1.15 6.09 8.50
C LYS A 54 -1.87 7.00 7.52
N ALA A 55 -2.79 6.44 6.73
CA ALA A 55 -3.54 7.17 5.73
C ALA A 55 -4.42 8.26 6.35
N SER A 56 -5.10 8.00 7.47
CA SER A 56 -5.90 9.03 8.16
C SER A 56 -5.09 10.27 8.54
N ARG A 57 -3.86 10.10 9.04
CA ARG A 57 -2.96 11.21 9.38
C ARG A 57 -2.48 11.99 8.16
N ILE A 58 -2.09 11.29 7.09
CA ILE A 58 -1.55 11.92 5.87
C ILE A 58 -2.67 12.62 5.08
N LEU A 59 -3.83 11.99 5.00
CA LEU A 59 -4.95 12.43 4.18
C LEU A 59 -5.93 13.34 4.91
N ASP A 60 -5.76 13.51 6.22
CA ASP A 60 -6.69 14.19 7.13
C ASP A 60 -8.11 13.58 7.06
N LEU A 61 -8.17 12.25 7.22
CA LEU A 61 -9.43 11.50 7.23
C LEU A 61 -9.82 11.11 8.65
N VAL A 62 -11.13 11.07 8.90
CA VAL A 62 -11.66 10.53 10.15
C VAL A 62 -11.28 9.06 10.28
N LEU A 63 -10.57 8.72 11.35
CA LEU A 63 -10.28 7.34 11.71
C LEU A 63 -11.46 6.76 12.52
N THR A 64 -12.05 5.70 12.00
CA THR A 64 -13.19 4.99 12.60
C THR A 64 -12.78 3.58 13.02
N GLN A 65 -13.76 2.78 13.46
CA GLN A 65 -13.54 1.36 13.73
C GLN A 65 -14.62 0.51 13.07
N ARG A 66 -14.21 -0.64 12.53
CA ARG A 66 -15.10 -1.66 11.99
C ARG A 66 -14.67 -3.01 12.57
N GLN A 67 -15.59 -3.68 13.28
CA GLN A 67 -15.34 -5.00 13.88
C GLN A 67 -14.05 -5.04 14.74
N GLY A 68 -13.81 -3.98 15.53
CA GLY A 68 -12.62 -3.86 16.39
C GLY A 68 -11.34 -3.39 15.69
N ALA A 69 -11.31 -3.31 14.36
CA ALA A 69 -10.16 -2.84 13.59
C ALA A 69 -10.28 -1.33 13.25
N PRO A 70 -9.21 -0.53 13.39
CA PRO A 70 -9.16 0.83 12.85
C PRO A 70 -9.43 0.83 11.34
N MET A 71 -10.23 1.79 10.88
CA MET A 71 -10.60 1.90 9.47
C MET A 71 -10.76 3.36 9.07
N CYS A 72 -10.29 3.71 7.87
CA CYS A 72 -10.70 4.92 7.17
C CYS A 72 -10.91 4.58 5.70
N GLY A 73 -11.55 5.47 4.97
CA GLY A 73 -11.86 5.24 3.56
C GLY A 73 -11.95 6.52 2.76
N VAL A 74 -11.80 6.37 1.45
CA VAL A 74 -11.93 7.44 0.47
C VAL A 74 -12.94 7.05 -0.61
N PRO A 75 -13.73 7.99 -1.13
CA PRO A 75 -14.65 7.70 -2.23
C PRO A 75 -13.89 7.35 -3.51
N HIS A 76 -14.39 6.32 -4.21
CA HIS A 76 -13.83 5.81 -5.48
C HIS A 76 -13.50 6.91 -6.50
N HIS A 77 -14.50 7.75 -6.75
CA HIS A 77 -14.48 8.73 -7.83
C HIS A 77 -13.45 9.83 -7.60
N ALA A 78 -12.99 10.00 -6.35
CA ALA A 78 -11.96 10.96 -6.00
C ALA A 78 -10.63 10.28 -5.58
N VAL A 79 -10.47 8.98 -5.83
CA VAL A 79 -9.30 8.20 -5.39
C VAL A 79 -7.98 8.82 -5.83
N ASN A 80 -7.91 9.34 -7.06
CA ASN A 80 -6.70 9.94 -7.63
C ASN A 80 -6.19 11.11 -6.78
N THR A 81 -7.08 11.94 -6.22
CA THR A 81 -6.67 13.06 -5.36
C THR A 81 -5.98 12.57 -4.08
N TYR A 82 -6.46 11.47 -3.50
CA TYR A 82 -5.86 10.88 -2.30
C TYR A 82 -4.57 10.12 -2.60
N LEU A 83 -4.53 9.39 -3.71
CA LEU A 83 -3.31 8.76 -4.21
C LEU A 83 -2.18 9.79 -4.38
N LYS A 84 -2.49 10.96 -4.95
CA LYS A 84 -1.51 12.06 -5.06
C LYS A 84 -0.89 12.44 -3.73
N LYS A 85 -1.73 12.63 -2.71
CA LYS A 85 -1.29 13.05 -1.38
C LYS A 85 -0.42 11.98 -0.72
N LEU A 86 -0.82 10.70 -0.80
CA LEU A 86 -0.03 9.59 -0.26
C LEU A 86 1.32 9.46 -0.96
N VAL A 87 1.34 9.51 -2.29
CA VAL A 87 2.58 9.35 -3.06
C VAL A 87 3.52 10.54 -2.82
N LYS A 88 2.99 11.77 -2.74
CA LYS A 88 3.79 12.95 -2.33
C LYS A 88 4.34 12.84 -0.92
N ALA A 89 3.68 12.12 -0.03
CA ALA A 89 4.18 11.80 1.31
C ALA A 89 5.21 10.64 1.31
N GLY A 90 5.59 10.11 0.14
CA GLY A 90 6.55 9.01 0.00
C GLY A 90 5.94 7.63 0.20
N GLU A 91 4.62 7.51 0.32
CA GLU A 91 3.94 6.23 0.50
C GLU A 91 3.75 5.49 -0.83
N LYS A 92 3.91 4.17 -0.79
CA LYS A 92 3.54 3.26 -1.88
C LYS A 92 2.11 2.79 -1.65
N VAL A 93 1.31 2.71 -2.70
CA VAL A 93 -0.10 2.33 -2.59
C VAL A 93 -0.42 1.17 -3.53
N ALA A 94 -0.99 0.09 -2.98
CA ALA A 94 -1.56 -1.01 -3.76
C ALA A 94 -3.07 -0.77 -3.90
N VAL A 95 -3.57 -0.72 -5.14
CA VAL A 95 -5.00 -0.54 -5.43
C VAL A 95 -5.60 -1.90 -5.75
N CYS A 96 -6.49 -2.35 -4.86
CA CYS A 96 -7.16 -3.63 -4.93
C CYS A 96 -8.61 -3.44 -5.35
N GLU A 97 -8.98 -4.03 -6.49
CA GLU A 97 -10.30 -3.91 -7.10
C GLU A 97 -11.18 -5.13 -6.88
N GLN A 98 -12.49 -4.93 -7.04
CA GLN A 98 -13.45 -6.02 -7.20
C GLN A 98 -13.38 -6.53 -8.64
N LEU A 99 -13.09 -7.82 -8.81
CA LEU A 99 -12.97 -8.44 -10.14
C LEU A 99 -14.31 -9.02 -10.63
N GLU A 100 -15.33 -9.01 -9.78
CA GLU A 100 -16.64 -9.60 -10.02
C GLU A 100 -17.73 -8.65 -9.53
N GLU A 101 -18.89 -8.67 -10.20
CA GLU A 101 -20.06 -7.89 -9.81
C GLU A 101 -20.66 -8.38 -8.48
N PRO A 102 -21.02 -7.49 -7.54
CA PRO A 102 -21.68 -7.86 -6.30
C PRO A 102 -23.00 -8.61 -6.55
N GLY A 103 -23.16 -9.78 -5.94
CA GLY A 103 -24.45 -10.50 -5.91
C GLY A 103 -24.67 -11.56 -6.99
N GLN A 104 -23.72 -11.79 -7.90
CA GLN A 104 -23.84 -12.86 -8.91
C GLN A 104 -23.43 -14.26 -8.39
N GLY A 105 -22.91 -14.40 -7.17
CA GLY A 105 -22.40 -15.67 -6.62
C GLY A 105 -22.73 -15.93 -5.14
N LYS A 106 -22.54 -17.18 -4.69
CA LYS A 106 -22.75 -17.65 -3.30
C LYS A 106 -21.55 -17.39 -2.35
N GLY A 107 -20.70 -16.40 -2.64
CA GLY A 107 -19.46 -16.17 -1.91
C GLY A 107 -19.07 -14.69 -1.83
N ILE A 108 -17.98 -14.40 -1.14
CA ILE A 108 -17.40 -13.05 -1.12
C ILE A 108 -16.84 -12.71 -2.50
N VAL A 109 -17.11 -11.48 -2.96
CA VAL A 109 -16.59 -10.95 -4.23
C VAL A 109 -15.07 -11.13 -4.30
N ARG A 110 -14.57 -11.68 -5.41
CA ARG A 110 -13.13 -11.80 -5.64
C ARG A 110 -12.49 -10.43 -5.79
N ARG A 111 -11.32 -10.27 -5.18
CA ARG A 111 -10.50 -9.06 -5.25
C ARG A 111 -9.06 -9.38 -5.54
N ASP A 112 -8.38 -8.50 -6.26
CA ASP A 112 -6.94 -8.55 -6.44
C ASP A 112 -6.37 -7.15 -6.66
N VAL A 113 -5.05 -7.01 -6.48
CA VAL A 113 -4.35 -5.76 -6.77
C VAL A 113 -4.15 -5.64 -8.26
N VAL A 114 -4.76 -4.62 -8.86
CA VAL A 114 -4.65 -4.33 -10.30
C VAL A 114 -3.57 -3.30 -10.60
N ARG A 115 -3.15 -2.54 -9.58
CA ARG A 115 -2.18 -1.46 -9.74
C ARG A 115 -1.38 -1.23 -8.47
N VAL A 116 -0.07 -1.03 -8.63
CA VAL A 116 0.82 -0.55 -7.57
C VAL A 116 1.36 0.81 -7.99
N ILE A 117 1.23 1.78 -7.10
CA ILE A 117 1.64 3.16 -7.33
C ILE A 117 2.78 3.48 -6.37
N THR A 118 3.89 3.93 -6.93
CA THR A 118 5.07 4.35 -6.18
C THR A 118 5.51 5.73 -6.66
N PRO A 119 6.29 6.49 -5.87
CA PRO A 119 6.76 7.82 -6.27
C PRO A 119 7.41 7.87 -7.66
N GLY A 120 8.23 6.88 -8.03
CA GLY A 120 8.90 6.84 -9.33
C GLY A 120 8.10 6.20 -10.47
N THR A 121 6.88 5.72 -10.23
CA THR A 121 6.08 4.99 -11.25
C THR A 121 4.73 5.63 -11.53
N ILE A 122 4.64 6.93 -11.32
CA ILE A 122 3.42 7.71 -11.56
C ILE A 122 3.28 7.96 -13.06
N LEU A 123 2.12 7.66 -13.63
CA LEU A 123 1.81 7.89 -15.05
C LEU A 123 0.74 8.95 -15.26
N GLU A 124 -0.10 9.17 -14.27
CA GLU A 124 -1.23 10.07 -14.40
C GLU A 124 -0.76 11.53 -14.36
N GLU A 125 -1.09 12.28 -15.41
CA GLU A 125 -0.72 13.71 -15.54
C GLU A 125 -1.18 14.54 -14.34
N ASN A 126 -2.32 14.19 -13.74
CA ASN A 126 -2.84 14.88 -12.57
C ASN A 126 -2.03 14.59 -11.29
N LEU A 127 -1.17 13.56 -11.29
CA LEU A 127 -0.26 13.21 -10.20
C LEU A 127 1.15 13.76 -10.43
N LEU A 128 1.59 13.87 -11.68
CA LEU A 128 2.87 14.46 -12.08
C LEU A 128 2.89 15.99 -11.94
N GLU A 129 4.10 16.56 -11.84
CA GLU A 129 4.31 18.00 -11.95
C GLU A 129 4.67 18.33 -13.40
N ALA A 130 3.85 19.14 -14.07
CA ALA A 130 3.86 19.33 -15.54
C ALA A 130 5.18 19.85 -16.16
N LYS A 131 6.21 20.14 -15.36
CA LYS A 131 7.51 20.65 -15.82
C LYS A 131 8.70 19.92 -15.19
N GLN A 132 8.49 18.77 -14.56
CA GLN A 132 9.54 17.98 -13.95
C GLN A 132 9.45 16.53 -14.42
N ASN A 133 10.60 15.96 -14.76
CA ASN A 133 10.70 14.53 -15.06
C ASN A 133 10.58 13.74 -13.76
N ASN A 134 9.97 12.56 -13.84
CA ASN A 134 9.80 11.68 -12.68
C ASN A 134 10.56 10.38 -12.92
N TYR A 135 11.86 10.44 -12.64
CA TYR A 135 12.74 9.29 -12.87
C TYR A 135 12.60 8.23 -11.77
N LEU A 136 12.49 6.98 -12.20
CA LEU A 136 12.82 5.81 -11.40
C LEU A 136 14.27 5.45 -11.68
N THR A 137 15.12 5.51 -10.66
CA THR A 137 16.54 5.19 -10.77
C THR A 137 16.90 3.93 -10.00
N ALA A 138 17.66 3.05 -10.62
CA ALA A 138 18.30 1.88 -10.03
C ALA A 138 19.82 2.08 -9.99
N LEU A 139 20.41 1.72 -8.86
CA LEU A 139 21.86 1.71 -8.63
C LEU A 139 22.31 0.28 -8.39
N PHE A 140 23.33 -0.17 -9.11
CA PHE A 140 23.89 -1.51 -8.99
C PHE A 140 25.41 -1.43 -8.79
N PRO A 141 25.92 -1.64 -7.56
CA PRO A 141 27.35 -1.66 -7.30
C PRO A 141 28.01 -2.92 -7.88
N ASP A 142 29.28 -2.80 -8.27
CA ASP A 142 30.15 -3.96 -8.45
C ASP A 142 30.51 -4.61 -7.10
N ASN A 143 31.17 -5.77 -7.14
CA ASN A 143 31.50 -6.54 -5.93
C ASN A 143 32.40 -5.76 -4.94
N ASP A 144 33.25 -4.88 -5.47
CA ASP A 144 34.19 -4.10 -4.67
C ASP A 144 33.65 -2.70 -4.26
N PHE A 145 32.44 -2.33 -4.68
CA PHE A 145 31.84 -0.99 -4.54
C PHE A 145 32.73 0.14 -5.10
N LYS A 146 33.49 -0.14 -6.16
CA LYS A 146 34.30 0.85 -6.89
C LYS A 146 33.53 1.44 -8.05
N LEU A 147 32.74 0.63 -8.74
CA LEU A 147 31.94 1.02 -9.89
C LEU A 147 30.46 0.77 -9.61
N PHE A 148 29.62 1.63 -10.18
CA PHE A 148 28.18 1.58 -10.04
C PHE A 148 27.54 1.70 -11.42
N GLY A 149 26.76 0.69 -11.82
CA GLY A 149 25.80 0.82 -12.90
C GLY A 149 24.62 1.64 -12.43
N ILE A 150 24.24 2.66 -13.20
CA ILE A 150 23.11 3.53 -12.91
C ILE A 150 22.15 3.46 -14.09
N VAL A 151 20.88 3.19 -13.80
CA VAL A 151 19.81 3.19 -14.80
C VAL A 151 18.69 4.09 -14.33
N SER A 152 18.31 5.07 -15.14
CA SER A 152 17.21 6.00 -14.87
C SER A 152 16.19 5.91 -15.99
N VAL A 153 14.92 5.76 -15.61
CA VAL A 153 13.80 5.71 -16.57
C VAL A 153 12.72 6.71 -16.17
N ASP A 154 12.26 7.52 -17.12
CA ASP A 154 11.00 8.26 -16.96
C ASP A 154 9.91 7.48 -17.70
N ILE A 155 9.03 6.86 -16.93
CA ILE A 155 8.01 5.96 -17.46
C ILE A 155 6.93 6.75 -18.23
N SER A 156 6.75 8.04 -17.93
CA SER A 156 5.76 8.89 -18.58
C SER A 156 6.18 9.32 -19.99
N THR A 157 7.49 9.47 -20.23
CA THR A 157 8.05 9.90 -21.53
C THR A 157 8.69 8.76 -22.31
N GLY A 158 9.00 7.64 -21.65
CA GLY A 158 9.79 6.54 -22.23
C GLY A 158 11.30 6.84 -22.28
N GLU A 159 11.75 7.95 -21.68
CA GLU A 159 13.16 8.26 -21.61
C GLU A 159 13.90 7.22 -20.75
N PHE A 160 15.00 6.70 -21.29
CA PHE A 160 15.82 5.69 -20.64
C PHE A 160 17.28 6.07 -20.76
N ARG A 161 17.99 6.09 -19.63
CA ARG A 161 19.41 6.39 -19.55
C ARG A 161 20.10 5.30 -18.74
N ALA A 162 21.27 4.87 -19.20
CA ALA A 162 22.13 3.95 -18.48
C ALA A 162 23.57 4.45 -18.57
N THR A 163 24.29 4.39 -17.45
CA THR A 163 25.69 4.77 -17.35
C THR A 163 26.40 3.90 -16.30
N GLU A 164 27.73 3.99 -16.27
CA GLU A 164 28.56 3.44 -15.21
C GLU A 164 29.43 4.58 -14.64
N THR A 165 29.58 4.62 -13.32
CA THR A 165 30.39 5.65 -12.67
C THR A 165 31.16 5.13 -11.46
N GLY A 166 32.23 5.82 -11.08
CA GLY A 166 32.97 5.57 -9.86
C GLY A 166 32.20 5.98 -8.61
N LYS A 167 32.46 5.32 -7.47
CA LYS A 167 31.80 5.58 -6.17
C LYS A 167 31.72 7.07 -5.80
N GLU A 168 32.80 7.80 -6.05
CA GLU A 168 32.92 9.23 -5.76
C GLU A 168 31.96 10.13 -6.55
N ASN A 169 31.47 9.66 -7.70
CA ASN A 169 30.63 10.44 -8.61
C ASN A 169 29.17 10.02 -8.60
N VAL A 170 28.78 8.95 -7.88
CA VAL A 170 27.41 8.43 -7.84
C VAL A 170 26.38 9.50 -7.49
N GLN A 171 26.69 10.41 -6.56
CA GLN A 171 25.77 11.49 -6.15
C GLN A 171 25.51 12.54 -7.23
N GLN A 172 26.37 12.64 -8.25
CA GLN A 172 26.20 13.60 -9.34
C GLN A 172 25.30 13.05 -10.45
N GLU A 173 25.11 11.73 -10.48
CA GLU A 173 24.36 11.00 -11.52
C GLU A 173 22.91 10.69 -11.10
N ILE A 174 22.53 10.97 -9.85
CA ILE A 174 21.19 10.75 -9.26
C ILE A 174 20.53 12.06 -8.84
#